data_AF-A0A1V4XR77-F1
#
_entry.id   AF-A0A1V4XR77-F1
#
_cell.length_a   1.000
_cell.length_b   1.000
_cell.length_c   1.000
_cell.angle_alpha   90.00
_cell.angle_beta   90.00
_cell.angle_gamma   90.00
#
_symmetry.space_group_name_H-M   'P 1'
#
loop_
_entity.id
_entity.type
_entity.pdbx_description
1 polymer ?
#
loop_
_entity_poly.entity_id
_entity_poly.type
_entity_poly.pdbx_seq_one_letter_code
_entity_poly.pdbx_strand_id
1 'polypeptide(L)' 'MGATMLIQQKMTPPMGDPMQQKMMLLMPVVFTFLFLNFPSGLVIYWLVNNVLSIGQQYYINKSPAA' A
#
# COMPACT_ATOMS: atom_id res chain seq x y z
N MET A 1 -7.16 -0.40 -5.31
CA MET A 1 -5.69 -0.29 -5.29
C MET A 1 -5.20 0.89 -4.46
N GLY A 2 -5.64 2.13 -4.72
CA GLY A 2 -5.18 3.29 -3.92
C GLY A 2 -5.43 3.18 -2.43
N ALA A 3 -6.65 2.76 -2.03
CA ALA A 3 -6.99 2.59 -0.62
C ALA A 3 -6.09 1.56 0.08
N THR A 4 -5.82 0.42 -0.55
CA THR A 4 -4.94 -0.62 0.03
C THR A 4 -3.50 -0.13 0.14
N MET A 5 -2.99 0.57 -0.87
CA MET A 5 -1.66 1.18 -0.83
C MET A 5 -1.51 2.23 0.27
N LEU A 6 -2.53 3.06 0.50
CA LEU A 6 -2.53 4.05 1.60
C LEU A 6 -2.51 3.40 2.97
N ILE A 7 -3.29 2.33 3.16
CA ILE A 7 -3.30 1.57 4.41
C ILE A 7 -1.92 0.96 4.64
N GLN A 8 -1.34 0.34 3.62
CA GLN A 8 -0.02 -0.29 3.72
C GLN A 8 1.08 0.74 4.03
N GLN A 9 1.05 1.92 3.40
CA GLN A 9 1.98 3.01 3.71
C GLN A 9 1.90 3.48 5.16
N LYS A 10 0.70 3.52 5.75
CA LYS A 10 0.53 3.88 7.16
C LYS A 10 1.06 2.82 8.13
N MET A 11 1.18 1.57 7.69
CA MET A 11 1.72 0.46 8.49
C MET A 11 3.25 0.38 8.41
N THR A 12 3.85 1.00 7.40
CA THR A 12 5.30 1.09 7.22
C THR A 12 5.85 2.38 7.82
N PRO A 13 7.00 2.36 8.52
CA PRO A 13 7.63 3.59 9.00
C PRO A 13 7.92 4.54 7.84
N PRO A 14 7.56 5.84 7.93
CA PRO A 14 7.90 6.80 6.89
C PRO A 14 9.42 6.96 6.84
N MET A 15 10.01 6.60 5.69
CA MET A 15 11.45 6.71 5.46
C MET A 15 11.75 7.98 4.64
N GLY A 16 12.81 8.70 5.02
CA GLY A 16 13.31 9.87 4.29
C GLY A 16 12.87 11.22 4.86
N ASP A 17 13.43 12.28 4.27
CA ASP A 17 13.17 13.68 4.55
C ASP A 17 11.73 14.11 4.14
N PRO A 18 11.19 15.23 4.68
CA PRO A 18 9.78 15.60 4.54
C PRO A 18 9.27 15.70 3.09
N MET A 19 10.17 15.99 2.14
CA MET A 19 9.83 16.02 0.71
C MET A 19 9.54 14.61 0.18
N GLN A 20 10.36 13.62 0.53
CA GLN A 20 10.16 12.23 0.13
C GLN A 20 8.85 11.66 0.70
N GLN A 21 8.49 12.01 1.94
CA GLN A 21 7.23 11.60 2.55
C GLN A 21 6.01 12.10 1.76
N LYS A 22 6.02 13.37 1.35
CA LYS A 22 4.94 13.95 0.53
C LYS A 22 4.81 13.24 -0.82
N MET A 23 5.94 12.89 -1.44
CA MET A 23 5.95 12.11 -2.68
C MET A 23 5.36 10.71 -2.47
N MET A 24 5.71 10.04 -1.37
CA MET A 24 5.14 8.73 -1.04
C MET A 24 3.62 8.82 -0.87
N LEU A 25 3.08 9.85 -0.24
CA LEU A 25 1.62 10.03 -0.09
C LEU A 25 0.90 10.26 -1.43
N LEU A 26 1.59 10.81 -2.44
CA LEU A 26 1.05 11.03 -3.79
C LEU A 26 1.09 9.75 -4.66
N MET A 27 2.04 8.86 -4.42
CA MET A 27 2.22 7.63 -5.21
C MET A 27 0.95 6.74 -5.32
N PRO A 28 0.20 6.45 -4.25
CA PRO A 28 -1.04 5.67 -4.32
C PRO A 28 -2.09 6.28 -5.25
N VAL A 29 -2.14 7.60 -5.32
CA VAL A 29 -3.08 8.33 -6.18
C VAL A 29 -2.68 8.14 -7.64
N VAL A 30 -1.40 8.36 -7.96
CA VAL A 30 -0.86 8.15 -9.31
C VAL A 30 -1.09 6.72 -9.80
N PHE A 31 -0.76 5.72 -8.99
CA PHE A 31 -0.98 4.32 -9.34
C PHE A 31 -2.46 3.97 -9.51
N THR A 32 -3.35 4.59 -8.74
CA THR A 32 -4.79 4.36 -8.90
C THR A 32 -5.29 4.81 -10.26
N PHE A 33 -4.88 5.99 -10.73
CA PHE A 33 -5.24 6.48 -12.07
C PHE A 33 -4.57 5.68 -13.19
N LEU A 34 -3.32 5.27 -12.98
CA LEU A 34 -2.62 4.39 -13.93
C LEU A 34 -3.37 3.06 -14.12
N PHE A 35 -3.81 2.43 -13.03
CA PHE A 35 -4.53 1.15 -13.09
C PHE A 35 -5.92 1.21 -13.73
N LEU A 36 -6.52 2.39 -13.93
CA LEU A 36 -7.80 2.52 -14.63
C LEU A 36 -7.70 2.08 -16.10
N ASN A 37 -6.51 2.16 -16.70
CA ASN A 37 -6.28 1.76 -18.09
C ASN A 37 -5.75 0.32 -18.23
N PHE A 38 -5.63 -0.42 -17.13
CA PHE A 38 -5.11 -1.78 -17.12
C PHE A 38 -6.25 -2.82 -17.07
N PRO A 39 -6.01 -4.05 -17.58
CA PRO A 39 -6.98 -5.14 -17.48
C PRO A 39 -7.38 -5.39 -16.02
N SER A 40 -8.69 -5.50 -15.78
CA SER A 40 -9.26 -5.65 -14.43
C SER A 40 -8.73 -6.87 -13.68
N GLY A 41 -8.41 -7.96 -14.39
CA GLY A 41 -7.81 -9.16 -13.80
C GLY A 41 -6.47 -8.89 -13.10
N LEU A 42 -5.60 -8.09 -13.72
CA LEU A 42 -4.32 -7.70 -13.10
C LEU A 42 -4.54 -6.83 -11.86
N VAL A 43 -5.48 -5.88 -11.96
CA VAL A 43 -5.81 -4.96 -10.86
C VAL A 43 -6.39 -5.72 -9.66
N ILE A 44 -7.29 -6.68 -9.90
CA ILE A 44 -7.87 -7.53 -8.86
C ILE A 44 -6.80 -8.43 -8.24
N TYR A 45 -5.93 -9.03 -9.06
CA TYR A 45 -4.81 -9.85 -8.56
C TYR A 45 -3.91 -9.05 -7.59
N TRP A 46 -3.53 -7.83 -7.97
CA TRP A 46 -2.76 -6.95 -7.09
C TRP A 46 -3.52 -6.52 -5.84
N LEU A 47 -4.83 -6.27 -5.97
CA LEU A 47 -5.67 -5.88 -4.85
C LEU A 47 -5.73 -6.97 -3.79
N VAL A 48 -6.00 -8.20 -4.22
CA VAL A 48 -6.07 -9.36 -3.32
C VAL A 48 -4.71 -9.58 -2.64
N ASN A 49 -3.61 -9.51 -3.38
CA ASN A 49 -2.26 -9.63 -2.81
C ASN A 49 -1.99 -8.52 -1.77
N ASN A 50 -2.30 -7.27 -2.07
CA ASN A 50 -2.12 -6.16 -1.14
C ASN A 50 -2.93 -6.35 0.14
N VAL A 51 -4.20 -6.79 0.03
CA VAL A 51 -5.05 -7.05 1.20
C VAL A 51 -4.47 -8.17 2.06
N LEU A 52 -3.99 -9.26 1.45
CA LEU A 52 -3.34 -10.36 2.17
C LEU A 52 -2.07 -9.89 2.87
N SER A 53 -1.20 -9.12 2.19
CA SER A 53 0.00 -8.55 2.81
C SER A 53 -0.32 -7.61 3.96
N ILE A 54 -1.37 -6.80 3.86
CA ILE A 54 -1.84 -5.93 4.97
C ILE A 54 -2.30 -6.77 6.15
N GLY A 55 -3.08 -7.83 5.91
CA GLY A 55 -3.52 -8.76 6.95
C GLY A 55 -2.34 -9.43 7.65
N GLN A 56 -1.36 -9.90 6.87
CA GLN A 56 -0.11 -10.46 7.39
C GLN A 56 0.67 -9.43 8.21
N GLN A 57 0.87 -8.22 7.69
CA GLN A 57 1.60 -7.15 8.38
C GLN A 57 0.89 -6.74 9.68
N TYR A 58 -0.45 -6.73 9.69
CA TYR A 58 -1.24 -6.42 10.86
C TYR A 58 -1.06 -7.49 11.96
N TYR A 59 -1.06 -8.76 11.57
CA TYR A 59 -0.79 -9.87 12.49
C TYR A 59 0.63 -9.78 13.07
N ILE A 60 1.64 -9.52 12.24
CA ILE A 60 3.04 -9.38 12.66
C ILE A 60 3.22 -8.20 13.62
N ASN A 61 2.69 -7.03 13.28
CA ASN A 61 2.82 -5.83 14.12
C ASN A 61 2.11 -5.97 15.48
N LYS A 62 1.14 -6.90 15.59
CA LYS A 62 0.41 -7.18 16.84
C LYS A 62 1.05 -8.30 17.67
N SER A 63 1.90 -9.14 17.07
CA SER A 63 2.73 -10.06 17.82
C SER A 63 3.82 -9.27 18.55
N PRO A 64 3.80 -9.20 19.90
CA PRO A 64 4.92 -8.63 20.62
C PRO A 64 6.17 -9.44 20.25
N ALA A 65 7.24 -8.74 19.87
CA ALA A 65 8.56 -9.35 19.85
C ALA A 65 8.80 -9.90 21.27
N ALA A 66 8.91 -11.22 21.39
CA ALA A 66 9.27 -11.89 22.63
C ALA A 66 10.68 -11.49 23.06
#